data_AF-A0A973FD63-F1
#
_entry.id   AF-A0A973FD63-F1
#
_cell.length_a   1.000
_cell.length_b   1.000
_cell.length_c   1.000
_cell.angle_alpha   90.00
_cell.angle_beta   90.00
_cell.angle_gamma   90.00
#
_symmetry.space_group_name_H-M   'P 1'
#
loop_
_entity.id
_entity.type
_entity.pdbx_description
1 polymer ?
#
loop_
_entity_poly.entity_id
_entity_poly.type
_entity_poly.pdbx_seq_one_letter_code
_entity_poly.pdbx_strand_id
1 'polypeptide(L)' 'MKRYRWSLLTPDEQGVAALSKAINVSLPLARALCNRGIGTFDDAKAFFRSSISDLPSPFLLEEMRRAAERVVKALENK' A
#
# COMPACT_ATOMS: atom_id res chain seq x y z
N MET A 1 -22.54 -15.76 -21.48
CA MET A 1 -21.64 -14.58 -21.58
C MET A 1 -21.30 -14.08 -20.19
N LYS A 2 -20.01 -13.88 -19.85
CA LYS A 2 -19.63 -13.23 -18.58
C LYS A 2 -20.02 -11.76 -18.64
N ARG A 3 -20.72 -11.28 -17.62
CA ARG A 3 -21.15 -9.88 -17.49
C ARG A 3 -20.28 -9.22 -16.41
N TYR A 4 -19.45 -8.27 -16.82
CA TYR A 4 -18.60 -7.51 -15.89
C TYR A 4 -19.42 -6.38 -15.26
N ARG A 5 -19.28 -6.20 -13.94
CA ARG A 5 -19.93 -5.13 -13.17
C ARG A 5 -18.88 -4.15 -12.71
N TRP A 6 -18.90 -2.94 -13.26
CA TRP A 6 -18.11 -1.82 -12.75
C TRP A 6 -18.82 -1.25 -11.52
N SER A 7 -18.05 -0.95 -10.47
CA SER A 7 -18.55 -0.34 -9.24
C SER A 7 -17.67 0.85 -8.91
N LEU A 8 -18.30 2.00 -8.66
CA LEU A 8 -17.62 3.18 -8.17
C LEU A 8 -17.65 3.20 -6.65
N LEU A 9 -16.48 3.39 -6.03
CA LEU A 9 -16.37 3.57 -4.59
C LEU A 9 -16.56 5.05 -4.25
N THR A 10 -17.47 5.31 -3.32
CA THR A 10 -17.81 6.63 -2.80
C THR A 10 -17.45 6.69 -1.32
N PRO A 11 -16.28 7.25 -0.96
CA PRO A 11 -15.91 7.42 0.44
C PRO A 11 -16.66 8.62 1.04
N ASP A 12 -16.55 8.78 2.36
CA ASP A 12 -17.13 9.94 3.05
C ASP A 12 -16.48 11.26 2.57
N GLU A 13 -17.30 12.17 2.03
CA GLU A 13 -16.83 13.44 1.47
C GLU A 13 -16.28 14.38 2.55
N GLN A 14 -16.74 14.28 3.81
CA GLN A 14 -16.15 15.05 4.91
C GLN A 14 -14.72 14.58 5.19
N GLY A 15 -14.51 13.27 5.28
CA GLY A 15 -13.19 12.66 5.39
C GLY A 15 -12.27 13.03 4.22
N VAL A 16 -12.78 13.02 2.99
CA VAL A 16 -12.00 13.44 1.80
C VAL A 16 -11.56 14.90 1.90
N ALA A 17 -12.47 15.82 2.27
CA ALA A 17 -12.14 17.23 2.42
C ALA A 17 -11.15 17.47 3.58
N ALA A 18 -11.34 16.77 4.71
CA ALA A 18 -10.45 16.83 5.85
C ALA A 18 -9.04 16.34 5.50
N LEU A 19 -8.92 15.18 4.85
CA LEU A 19 -7.64 14.62 4.43
C LEU A 19 -6.96 15.53 3.39
N SER A 20 -7.70 15.99 2.36
CA SER A 20 -7.19 16.92 1.35
C SER A 20 -6.53 18.15 1.98
N LYS A 21 -7.17 18.75 2.99
CA LYS A 21 -6.61 19.87 3.73
C LYS A 21 -5.42 19.46 4.60
N ALA A 22 -5.51 18.33 5.31
CA ALA A 22 -4.50 17.87 6.26
C ALA A 22 -3.14 17.57 5.61
N ILE A 23 -3.13 17.01 4.40
CA ILE A 23 -1.90 16.67 3.66
C ILE A 23 -1.64 17.56 2.44
N ASN A 24 -2.45 18.62 2.26
CA ASN A 24 -2.34 19.60 1.18
C ASN A 24 -2.30 18.99 -0.23
N VAL A 25 -3.33 18.21 -0.57
CA VAL A 25 -3.49 17.57 -1.89
C VAL A 25 -4.85 17.85 -2.50
N SER A 26 -5.01 17.60 -3.80
CA SER A 26 -6.29 17.76 -4.50
C SER A 26 -7.35 16.77 -4.01
N LEU A 27 -8.63 17.16 -4.09
CA LEU A 27 -9.77 16.30 -3.72
C LEU A 27 -9.79 14.95 -4.45
N PRO A 28 -9.49 14.84 -5.76
CA PRO A 28 -9.42 13.54 -6.42
C PRO A 28 -8.36 12.61 -5.81
N LEU A 29 -7.22 13.16 -5.40
CA LEU A 29 -6.16 12.36 -4.76
C LEU A 29 -6.58 11.93 -3.35
N ALA A 30 -7.14 12.84 -2.55
CA ALA A 30 -7.67 12.51 -1.23
C ALA A 30 -8.78 11.44 -1.32
N ARG A 31 -9.69 11.54 -2.30
CA ARG A 31 -10.72 10.52 -2.54
C ARG A 31 -10.13 9.16 -2.88
N ALA A 32 -9.07 9.12 -3.71
CA ALA A 32 -8.37 7.89 -4.05
C ALA A 32 -7.63 7.26 -2.85
N LEU A 33 -7.20 8.07 -1.89
CA LEU A 33 -6.58 7.61 -0.63
C LEU A 33 -7.65 7.09 0.34
N CYS A 34 -8.76 7.80 0.54
CA CYS A 34 -9.86 7.33 1.37
C CYS A 34 -10.45 6.01 0.85
N ASN A 35 -10.56 5.84 -0.47
CA ASN A 35 -10.96 4.58 -1.09
C ASN A 35 -9.99 3.41 -0.84
N ARG A 36 -8.73 3.71 -0.48
CA ARG A 36 -7.72 2.72 -0.07
C ARG A 36 -7.66 2.49 1.44
N GLY A 37 -8.56 3.10 2.21
CA GLY A 37 -8.54 3.04 3.68
C GLY A 37 -7.53 3.99 4.33
N ILE A 38 -6.97 4.94 3.57
CA ILE A 38 -6.05 5.97 4.09
C ILE A 38 -6.90 7.21 4.37
N GLY A 39 -7.28 7.41 5.62
CA GLY A 39 -8.24 8.44 6.03
C GLY A 39 -7.63 9.55 6.90
N THR A 40 -6.49 9.28 7.53
CA THR A 40 -5.86 10.19 8.48
C THR A 40 -4.53 10.74 7.96
N PHE A 41 -4.04 11.80 8.60
CA PHE A 41 -2.70 12.32 8.35
C PHE A 41 -1.62 11.26 8.60
N ASP A 42 -1.75 10.48 9.68
CA ASP A 42 -0.78 9.45 10.04
C ASP A 42 -0.80 8.28 9.04
N ASP A 43 -1.97 7.87 8.56
CA ASP A 43 -2.06 6.86 7.49
C ASP A 43 -1.35 7.35 6.23
N ALA A 44 -1.59 8.60 5.83
CA ALA A 44 -0.97 9.20 4.65
C ALA A 44 0.54 9.35 4.83
N LYS A 45 1.00 9.73 6.03
CA LYS A 45 2.43 9.80 6.35
C LYS A 45 3.06 8.42 6.28
N ALA A 46 2.45 7.39 6.85
CA ALA A 46 2.94 6.02 6.77
C ALA A 46 2.98 5.52 5.32
N PHE A 47 1.97 5.85 4.51
CA PHE A 47 1.91 5.46 3.10
C PHE A 47 2.98 6.15 2.23
N PHE A 48 3.13 7.47 2.32
CA PHE A 48 4.07 8.21 1.47
C PHE A 48 5.50 8.21 1.99
N ARG A 49 5.71 7.95 3.28
CA ARG A 49 7.01 8.02 3.95
C ARG A 49 7.34 6.73 4.72
N SER A 50 6.91 5.58 4.22
CA SER A 50 7.31 4.30 4.80
C SER A 50 8.83 4.14 4.76
N SER A 51 9.39 3.62 5.84
CA SER A 51 10.80 3.25 5.96
C SER A 51 10.99 1.74 5.78
N ILE A 52 12.24 1.30 5.58
CA ILE A 52 12.56 -0.13 5.52
C ILE A 52 12.18 -0.85 6.82
N SER A 53 12.28 -0.16 7.97
CA SER A 53 11.87 -0.71 9.26
C SER A 53 10.36 -0.97 9.39
N ASP A 54 9.54 -0.35 8.53
CA ASP A 54 8.09 -0.57 8.51
C ASP A 54 7.70 -1.80 7.66
N LEU A 55 8.64 -2.35 6.88
CA LEU A 55 8.38 -3.51 6.03
C LEU A 55 8.36 -4.79 6.87
N PRO A 56 7.36 -5.68 6.67
CA PRO A 56 7.38 -7.01 7.26
C PRO A 56 8.63 -7.78 6.84
N SER A 57 9.14 -8.64 7.72
CA SER A 57 10.27 -9.51 7.40
C SER A 57 10.00 -10.30 6.11
N PRO A 58 10.91 -10.30 5.12
CA PRO A 58 10.74 -11.08 3.89
C PRO A 58 10.50 -12.56 4.17
N PHE A 59 11.01 -13.08 5.29
CA PHE A 59 10.84 -14.47 5.71
C PHE A 59 9.40 -14.84 6.12
N LEU A 60 8.48 -13.89 6.13
CA LEU A 60 7.04 -14.15 6.26
C LEU A 60 6.42 -14.66 4.96
N LEU A 61 7.09 -14.46 3.81
CA LEU A 61 6.68 -15.04 2.55
C LEU A 61 6.98 -16.54 2.56
N GLU A 62 6.03 -17.33 2.06
CA GLU A 62 6.13 -18.77 1.97
C GLU A 62 7.41 -19.19 1.21
N GLU A 63 8.16 -20.15 1.78
CA GLU A 63 9.43 -20.67 1.24
C GLU A 63 10.55 -19.63 1.03
N MET A 64 10.45 -18.41 1.56
CA MET A 64 11.47 -17.36 1.33
C MET A 64 12.88 -17.78 1.77
N ARG A 65 12.99 -18.51 2.89
CA ARG A 65 14.29 -19.00 3.37
C ARG A 65 14.96 -19.93 2.36
N ARG A 66 14.21 -20.90 1.83
CA ARG A 66 14.68 -21.84 0.82
C ARG A 66 15.05 -21.13 -0.48
N ALA A 67 14.29 -20.09 -0.87
CA ALA A 67 14.60 -19.28 -2.04
C ALA A 67 15.94 -18.54 -1.87
N ALA A 68 16.18 -17.93 -0.71
CA ALA A 68 17.43 -17.25 -0.41
C ALA A 68 18.63 -18.21 -0.42
N GLU A 69 18.51 -19.36 0.26
CA GLU A 69 19.55 -20.40 0.29
C GLU A 69 19.91 -20.91 -1.11
N ARG A 70 18.91 -21.10 -1.99
CA ARG A 70 19.14 -21.54 -3.37
C ARG A 70 19.99 -20.53 -4.15
N VAL A 71 19.74 -19.24 -3.99
CA VAL A 71 20.51 -18.17 -4.66
C VAL A 71 21.94 -18.13 -4.13
N VAL A 72 22.12 -18.15 -2.81
CA VAL A 72 23.45 -18.18 -2.17
C VAL A 72 24.26 -19.38 -2.67
N LYS A 73 23.67 -20.58 -2.65
CA LYS A 73 24.33 -21.80 -3.13
C LYS A 73 24.73 -21.73 -4.60
N ALA A 74 23.97 -21.04 -5.46
CA ALA A 74 24.33 -20.87 -6.87
C ALA A 74 25.50 -19.89 -7.07
N LEU A 75 25.66 -18.91 -6.17
CA LEU A 75 26.79 -17.99 -6.18
C LEU A 75 28.07 -18.65 -5.66
N GLU A 76 27.96 -19.52 -4.66
CA GLU A 76 29.08 -20.26 -4.05
C GLU A 76 29.62 -21.39 -4.94
N ASN A 77 28.76 -22.07 -5.71
CA ASN A 77 29.17 -23.14 -6.63
C ASN A 77 29.61 -22.65 -8.02
N LYS A 78 30.14 -21.41 -8.09
CA LYS A 78 30.91 -20.97 -9.26
C LYS A 78 32.29 -21.60 -9.26
#